data_AF-A0A1G8W0T9-F1
#
_entry.id   AF-A0A1G8W0T9-F1
#
_cell.length_a   1.000
_cell.length_b   1.000
_cell.length_c   1.000
_cell.angle_alpha   90.00
_cell.angle_beta   90.00
_cell.angle_gamma   90.00
#
_symmetry.space_group_name_H-M   'P 1'
#
loop_
_entity.id
_entity.type
_entity.pdbx_description
1 polymer ?
#
loop_
_entity_poly.entity_id
_entity_poly.type
_entity_poly.pdbx_seq_one_letter_code
_entity_poly.pdbx_strand_id
1 'polypeptide(L)'
;MSSLTRRTLLLAGVAGVTAFSVTASARPSDPFTLGVASGDPAPDGVVLWTRLAVEPLAEDGLGGMPARPIDVAWQVAEDERFTRIVQRGSTTARPEQAHSVHVELVGLEPGREYFYRFKALNHLSRTGRTRTAPSPGSLQVPLTMAFASCAQYEHGYFTAYRRLAEDEPDLVLHLGDYTYEYESGIHVAPSGNVRHVEGPTTTTLAGYRRRQAQYKIDPDLQQAHAVAPWTVIWDDHEIDNNWAGLLPDKPQPNFPARRAAAIQAYYENMPLRRSPRLYRRIGWGSLATFHMLDTRQYRTDQACGDGLQLCPERLEPSRTMLGAAQEDWLFDGFRGSRARWDVLGQQVFFSQYDYIPGEVDKFLLDAWDGYVADRDRVVAGFADVRNPIVLTGDVHAAWGAEVKERWNDPSSKTLATELVTTSITAGGDGSEEYAETPLWLRENPHVKYFNNRRGYTLTRFTPDELRTDFRGLDYVTMPGSPVSTKASFVVEDRVPGLHHI
;
A
#
# COMPACT_ATOMS: atom_id res chain seq x y z
N MET A 1 -7.27 -83.68 -36.38
CA MET A 1 -8.57 -83.01 -36.58
C MET A 1 -9.21 -82.84 -35.21
N SER A 2 -9.44 -81.59 -34.78
CA SER A 2 -10.48 -81.09 -33.85
C SER A 2 -10.58 -81.66 -32.41
N SER A 3 -10.81 -80.96 -31.29
CA SER A 3 -10.58 -79.60 -30.75
C SER A 3 -11.15 -79.58 -29.31
N LEU A 4 -10.45 -78.94 -28.36
CA LEU A 4 -10.91 -78.23 -27.12
C LEU A 4 -11.75 -78.93 -26.02
N THR A 5 -11.35 -78.78 -24.74
CA THR A 5 -11.98 -77.83 -23.76
C THR A 5 -11.31 -77.80 -22.35
N ARG A 6 -11.52 -76.66 -21.66
CA ARG A 6 -10.92 -76.15 -20.41
C ARG A 6 -11.64 -76.60 -19.13
N ARG A 7 -10.88 -76.82 -18.04
CA ARG A 7 -10.97 -76.19 -16.68
C ARG A 7 -10.52 -77.18 -15.59
N THR A 8 -9.50 -76.80 -14.82
CA THR A 8 -9.22 -77.39 -13.51
C THR A 8 -8.98 -76.26 -12.52
N LEU A 9 -9.74 -76.28 -11.42
CA LEU A 9 -9.81 -75.26 -10.37
C LEU A 9 -8.80 -75.57 -9.24
N LEU A 10 -8.31 -74.48 -8.63
CA LEU A 10 -7.38 -74.40 -7.50
C LEU A 10 -8.04 -74.70 -6.13
N LEU A 11 -7.21 -75.15 -5.17
CA LEU A 11 -7.48 -75.13 -3.73
C LEU A 11 -6.24 -74.60 -2.96
N ALA A 12 -6.45 -73.43 -2.37
CA ALA A 12 -5.96 -72.81 -1.12
C ALA A 12 -4.56 -73.12 -0.51
N GLY A 13 -3.90 -72.04 -0.09
CA GLY A 13 -2.89 -72.01 0.99
C GLY A 13 -2.55 -70.56 1.38
N VAL A 14 -2.97 -70.13 2.58
CA VAL A 14 -2.84 -68.77 3.14
C VAL A 14 -1.55 -68.66 3.96
N ALA A 15 -0.77 -67.58 3.78
CA ALA A 15 0.24 -67.13 4.73
C ALA A 15 0.16 -65.59 4.86
N GLY A 16 -0.10 -65.12 6.08
CA GLY A 16 -0.33 -63.71 6.40
C GLY A 16 0.95 -62.87 6.41
N VAL A 17 0.88 -61.70 5.78
CA VAL A 17 1.87 -60.63 5.88
C VAL A 17 1.22 -59.50 6.67
N THR A 18 1.72 -59.23 7.87
CA THR A 18 1.41 -58.00 8.61
C THR A 18 2.10 -56.83 7.91
N ALA A 19 1.32 -56.08 7.12
CA ALA A 19 1.77 -54.82 6.55
C ALA A 19 1.79 -53.75 7.66
N PHE A 20 2.98 -53.35 8.08
CA PHE A 20 3.14 -52.05 8.75
C PHE A 20 2.85 -50.97 7.71
N SER A 21 1.65 -50.37 7.77
CA SER A 21 1.36 -49.14 7.05
C SER A 21 2.24 -48.04 7.63
N VAL A 22 3.41 -47.83 7.02
CA VAL A 22 4.14 -46.57 7.16
C VAL A 22 3.26 -45.54 6.46
N THR A 23 2.36 -44.90 7.21
CA THR A 23 1.80 -43.62 6.78
C THR A 23 2.99 -42.68 6.74
N ALA A 24 3.58 -42.53 5.54
CA ALA A 24 4.48 -41.42 5.27
C ALA A 24 3.65 -40.16 5.55
N SER A 25 3.82 -39.59 6.75
CA SER A 25 3.32 -38.26 7.05
C SER A 25 3.99 -37.37 6.02
N ALA A 26 3.25 -36.95 5.00
CA ALA A 26 3.69 -35.87 4.14
C ALA A 26 4.17 -34.76 5.08
N ARG A 27 5.41 -34.31 4.91
CA ARG A 27 5.85 -33.11 5.63
C ARG A 27 4.83 -32.03 5.30
N PRO A 28 4.29 -31.30 6.31
CA PRO A 28 3.44 -30.16 6.03
C PRO A 28 4.14 -29.27 5.01
N SER A 29 3.42 -28.77 4.01
CA SER A 29 3.96 -27.75 3.09
C SER A 29 4.36 -26.51 3.88
N ASP A 30 5.30 -25.72 3.35
CA ASP A 30 5.72 -24.46 3.97
C ASP A 30 4.50 -23.52 4.09
N PRO A 31 4.08 -23.09 5.30
CA PRO A 31 2.93 -22.22 5.46
C PRO A 31 3.26 -20.73 5.22
N PHE A 32 4.53 -20.33 5.09
CA PHE A 32 4.93 -18.93 4.95
C PHE A 32 4.96 -18.47 3.49
N THR A 33 4.00 -18.93 2.68
CA THR A 33 3.93 -18.66 1.23
C THR A 33 3.66 -17.20 0.87
N LEU A 34 3.14 -16.41 1.83
CA LEU A 34 2.84 -14.98 1.67
C LEU A 34 3.95 -14.07 2.24
N GLY A 35 5.06 -14.67 2.67
CA GLY A 35 6.20 -13.95 3.25
C GLY A 35 5.94 -13.40 4.65
N VAL A 36 6.67 -12.33 4.96
CA VAL A 36 6.64 -11.63 6.24
C VAL A 36 6.62 -10.13 5.97
N ALA A 37 6.07 -9.35 6.89
CA ALA A 37 6.08 -7.90 6.82
C ALA A 37 6.28 -7.29 8.22
N SER A 38 6.69 -6.03 8.26
CA SER A 38 6.67 -5.23 9.48
C SER A 38 6.07 -3.86 9.20
N GLY A 39 5.59 -3.16 10.21
CA GLY A 39 4.90 -1.88 10.00
C GLY A 39 4.63 -1.10 11.27
N ASP A 40 4.01 0.07 11.08
CA ASP A 40 3.67 1.04 12.14
C ASP A 40 4.80 1.24 13.17
N PRO A 41 5.99 1.67 12.72
CA PRO A 41 7.14 1.81 13.60
C PRO A 41 6.92 2.93 14.62
N ALA A 42 7.31 2.64 15.85
CA ALA A 42 7.34 3.53 17.00
C ALA A 42 8.75 3.54 17.59
N PRO A 43 9.09 4.50 18.48
CA PRO A 43 10.41 4.55 19.09
C PRO A 43 10.81 3.29 19.84
N ASP A 44 9.85 2.57 20.42
CA ASP A 44 10.12 1.38 21.23
C ASP A 44 9.64 0.08 20.58
N GLY A 45 9.21 0.10 19.32
CA GLY A 45 8.71 -1.12 18.70
C GLY A 45 8.10 -0.97 17.32
N VAL A 46 7.67 -2.09 16.77
CA VAL A 46 7.06 -2.22 15.44
C VAL A 46 5.99 -3.32 15.49
N VAL A 47 5.12 -3.38 14.49
CA VAL A 47 4.28 -4.55 14.23
C VAL A 47 5.06 -5.53 13.38
N LEU A 48 5.05 -6.82 13.74
CA LEU A 48 5.47 -7.91 12.85
C LEU A 48 4.24 -8.65 12.34
N TRP A 49 4.29 -9.05 11.07
CA TRP A 49 3.19 -9.71 10.39
C TRP A 49 3.65 -10.93 9.59
N THR A 50 2.81 -11.95 9.59
CA THR A 50 2.82 -13.03 8.59
C THR A 50 1.42 -13.65 8.53
N ARG A 51 1.17 -14.53 7.56
CA ARG A 51 -0.07 -15.33 7.48
C ARG A 51 0.28 -16.75 7.06
N LEU A 52 -0.25 -17.71 7.81
CA LEU A 52 -0.06 -19.13 7.47
C LEU A 52 -1.02 -19.50 6.34
N ALA A 53 -0.49 -19.96 5.23
CA ALA A 53 -1.26 -20.46 4.09
C ALA A 53 -0.42 -21.47 3.31
N VAL A 54 -0.79 -22.74 3.33
CA VAL A 54 -0.14 -23.80 2.54
C VAL A 54 -0.67 -23.83 1.10
N GLU A 55 -1.92 -23.41 0.90
CA GLU A 55 -2.58 -23.27 -0.39
C GLU A 55 -3.16 -21.85 -0.49
N PRO A 56 -2.33 -20.81 -0.71
CA PRO A 56 -2.73 -19.41 -0.56
C PRO A 56 -3.92 -18.98 -1.42
N LEU A 57 -4.16 -19.67 -2.55
CA LEU A 57 -5.25 -19.37 -3.47
C LEU A 57 -6.50 -20.23 -3.28
N ALA A 58 -6.60 -20.98 -2.16
CA ALA A 58 -7.80 -21.75 -1.83
C ALA A 58 -9.07 -20.88 -1.86
N GLU A 59 -10.14 -21.40 -2.47
CA GLU A 59 -11.34 -20.62 -2.79
C GLU A 59 -12.14 -20.18 -1.56
N ASP A 60 -12.01 -20.91 -0.45
CA ASP A 60 -12.59 -20.56 0.84
C ASP A 60 -11.87 -19.37 1.53
N GLY A 61 -10.75 -18.92 0.97
CA GLY A 61 -9.91 -17.86 1.52
C GLY A 61 -9.16 -18.25 2.80
N LEU A 62 -9.16 -19.52 3.22
CA LEU A 62 -8.51 -19.99 4.45
C LEU A 62 -7.10 -20.52 4.22
N GLY A 63 -6.61 -20.51 2.98
CA GLY A 63 -5.20 -20.79 2.67
C GLY A 63 -4.80 -22.26 2.85
N GLY A 64 -5.76 -23.19 2.80
CA GLY A 64 -5.52 -24.63 3.05
C GLY A 64 -5.18 -24.97 4.51
N MET A 65 -5.38 -24.03 5.44
CA MET A 65 -5.10 -24.24 6.85
C MET A 65 -6.25 -25.01 7.54
N PRO A 66 -5.97 -25.85 8.54
CA PRO A 66 -7.01 -26.56 9.27
C PRO A 66 -7.88 -25.59 10.09
N ALA A 67 -9.15 -25.94 10.31
CA ALA A 67 -10.11 -25.21 11.12
C ALA A 67 -9.81 -25.32 12.65
N ARG A 68 -8.58 -25.02 13.05
CA ARG A 68 -8.13 -24.95 14.44
C ARG A 68 -7.03 -23.89 14.61
N PRO A 69 -6.84 -23.37 15.83
CA PRO A 69 -5.73 -22.49 16.12
C PRO A 69 -4.35 -23.16 15.92
N ILE A 70 -3.36 -22.36 15.53
CA ILE A 70 -1.96 -22.76 15.32
C ILE A 70 -1.05 -21.83 16.10
N ASP A 71 -0.19 -22.38 16.96
CA ASP A 71 0.82 -21.58 17.64
C ASP A 71 1.97 -21.23 16.69
N VAL A 72 2.35 -19.96 16.73
CA VAL A 72 3.42 -19.38 15.92
C VAL A 72 4.41 -18.72 16.86
N ALA A 73 5.63 -19.26 16.89
CA ALA A 73 6.73 -18.63 17.61
C ALA A 73 7.33 -17.51 16.75
N TRP A 74 7.84 -16.46 17.39
CA TRP A 74 8.49 -15.34 16.72
C TRP A 74 9.78 -14.95 17.47
N GLN A 75 10.74 -14.40 16.74
CA GLN A 75 12.02 -13.93 17.26
C GLN A 75 12.38 -12.59 16.64
N VAL A 76 13.05 -11.74 17.43
CA VAL A 76 13.65 -10.47 17.03
C VAL A 76 15.12 -10.49 17.46
N ALA A 77 16.02 -10.09 16.58
CA ALA A 77 17.46 -10.13 16.80
C ALA A 77 18.16 -8.87 16.27
N GLU A 78 19.35 -8.59 16.79
CA GLU A 78 20.22 -7.50 16.30
C GLU A 78 21.06 -7.89 15.07
N ASP A 79 20.99 -9.16 14.65
CA ASP A 79 21.73 -9.67 13.51
C ASP A 79 20.89 -10.69 12.73
N GLU A 80 21.08 -10.70 11.41
CA GLU A 80 20.33 -11.55 10.48
C GLU A 80 20.49 -13.05 10.75
N ARG A 81 21.61 -13.46 11.39
CA ARG A 81 21.87 -14.86 11.75
C ARG A 81 21.18 -15.29 13.05
N PHE A 82 20.47 -14.38 13.72
CA PHE A 82 19.79 -14.62 15.00
C PHE A 82 20.73 -15.13 16.11
N THR A 83 21.98 -14.66 16.12
CA THR A 83 22.93 -14.98 17.20
C THR A 83 22.68 -14.15 18.46
N ARG A 84 22.11 -12.94 18.30
CA ARG A 84 21.73 -12.02 19.38
C ARG A 84 20.23 -11.74 19.37
N ILE A 85 19.46 -12.66 19.92
CA ILE A 85 18.01 -12.51 20.08
C ILE A 85 17.70 -11.55 21.24
N VAL A 86 17.00 -10.45 20.95
CA VAL A 86 16.61 -9.44 21.94
C VAL A 86 15.20 -9.65 22.47
N GLN A 87 14.30 -10.19 21.65
CA GLN A 87 12.96 -10.58 22.06
C GLN A 87 12.52 -11.85 21.35
N ARG A 88 11.65 -12.63 21.99
CA ARG A 88 11.01 -13.81 21.41
C ARG A 88 9.69 -14.08 22.12
N GLY A 89 8.77 -14.75 21.46
CA GLY A 89 7.53 -15.17 22.06
C GLY A 89 6.76 -16.14 21.18
N SER A 90 5.49 -16.33 21.52
CA SER A 90 4.54 -17.08 20.71
C SER A 90 3.20 -16.34 20.67
N THR A 91 2.49 -16.50 19.57
CA THR A 91 1.13 -16.01 19.38
C THR A 91 0.31 -17.09 18.67
N THR A 92 -1.01 -17.00 18.75
CA THR A 92 -1.90 -18.01 18.20
C THR A 92 -2.57 -17.46 16.93
N ALA A 93 -2.24 -18.06 15.79
CA ALA A 93 -2.91 -17.80 14.51
C ALA A 93 -4.26 -18.53 14.49
N ARG A 94 -5.35 -17.81 14.20
CA ARG A 94 -6.73 -18.32 14.33
C ARG A 94 -7.45 -18.42 12.97
N PRO A 95 -8.30 -19.44 12.74
CA PRO A 95 -9.06 -19.57 11.49
C PRO A 95 -9.96 -18.38 11.17
N GLU A 96 -10.54 -17.75 12.19
CA GLU A 96 -11.44 -16.61 12.03
C GLU A 96 -10.74 -15.40 11.39
N GLN A 97 -9.41 -15.34 11.50
CA GLN A 97 -8.55 -14.30 10.93
C GLN A 97 -7.65 -14.86 9.79
N ALA A 98 -8.09 -15.95 9.15
CA ALA A 98 -7.35 -16.67 8.11
C ALA A 98 -5.89 -16.99 8.47
N HIS A 99 -5.67 -17.33 9.76
CA HIS A 99 -4.36 -17.62 10.34
C HIS A 99 -3.30 -16.52 10.09
N SER A 100 -3.75 -15.27 9.98
CA SER A 100 -2.87 -14.11 10.09
C SER A 100 -2.30 -13.97 11.50
N VAL A 101 -1.12 -13.37 11.58
CA VAL A 101 -0.34 -13.14 12.79
C VAL A 101 0.04 -11.68 12.83
N HIS A 102 -0.26 -11.02 13.94
CA HIS A 102 0.21 -9.68 14.26
C HIS A 102 0.90 -9.73 15.63
N VAL A 103 2.13 -9.27 15.69
CA VAL A 103 2.90 -9.13 16.94
C VAL A 103 3.24 -7.66 17.12
N GLU A 104 2.61 -7.01 18.08
CA GLU A 104 2.92 -5.61 18.43
C GLU A 104 4.06 -5.58 19.45
N LEU A 105 5.27 -5.27 18.98
CA LEU A 105 6.45 -5.17 19.83
C LEU A 105 6.49 -3.83 20.56
N VAL A 106 7.06 -3.86 21.76
CA VAL A 106 7.36 -2.72 22.61
C VAL A 106 8.69 -2.97 23.34
N GLY A 107 9.32 -1.94 23.91
CA GLY A 107 10.56 -2.06 24.68
C GLY A 107 11.82 -2.41 23.86
N LEU A 108 11.81 -2.18 22.55
CA LEU A 108 13.02 -2.13 21.71
C LEU A 108 13.71 -0.77 21.85
N GLU A 109 14.96 -0.69 21.41
CA GLU A 109 15.68 0.58 21.40
C GLU A 109 15.30 1.42 20.16
N PRO A 110 15.23 2.76 20.29
CA PRO A 110 14.80 3.65 19.20
C PRO A 110 15.84 3.82 18.10
N GLY A 111 15.36 4.04 16.88
CA GLY A 111 16.17 4.35 15.70
C GLY A 111 17.06 3.20 15.22
N ARG A 112 16.79 1.96 15.66
CA ARG A 112 17.63 0.78 15.42
C ARG A 112 17.01 -0.18 14.42
N GLU A 113 17.88 -0.80 13.63
CA GLU A 113 17.54 -1.92 12.77
C GLU A 113 17.48 -3.22 13.59
N TYR A 114 16.51 -4.07 13.24
CA TYR A 114 16.34 -5.40 13.77
C TYR A 114 15.97 -6.40 12.67
N PHE A 115 16.24 -7.68 12.94
CA PHE A 115 15.85 -8.80 12.11
C PHE A 115 14.80 -9.63 12.82
N TYR A 116 13.80 -10.13 12.10
CA TYR A 116 12.72 -10.94 12.68
C TYR A 116 12.37 -12.15 11.82
N ARG A 117 11.85 -13.19 12.46
CA ARG A 117 11.34 -14.40 11.79
C ARG A 117 10.28 -15.10 12.63
N PHE A 118 9.51 -15.94 11.97
CA PHE A 118 8.47 -16.78 12.57
C PHE A 118 8.80 -18.26 12.45
N LYS A 119 8.19 -19.07 13.32
CA LYS A 119 8.25 -20.54 13.26
C LYS A 119 6.89 -21.14 13.55
N ALA A 120 6.39 -21.96 12.64
CA ALA A 120 5.13 -22.69 12.78
C ALA A 120 5.21 -24.01 12.00
N LEU A 121 4.54 -25.05 12.47
CA LEU A 121 4.43 -26.34 11.76
C LEU A 121 5.78 -26.93 11.29
N ASN A 122 6.83 -26.76 12.10
CA ASN A 122 8.22 -27.14 11.80
C ASN A 122 8.90 -26.39 10.64
N HIS A 123 8.31 -25.30 10.16
CA HIS A 123 8.92 -24.39 9.18
C HIS A 123 9.38 -23.10 9.83
N LEU A 124 10.41 -22.50 9.25
CA LEU A 124 10.85 -21.15 9.56
C LEU A 124 10.43 -20.24 8.40
N SER A 125 9.89 -19.08 8.70
CA SER A 125 9.70 -18.05 7.68
C SER A 125 11.05 -17.59 7.15
N ARG A 126 11.02 -16.89 6.01
CA ARG A 126 12.14 -16.01 5.64
C ARG A 126 12.42 -14.99 6.75
N THR A 127 13.67 -14.50 6.82
CA THR A 127 14.03 -13.36 7.66
C THR A 127 13.47 -12.08 7.05
N GLY A 128 12.89 -11.23 7.89
CA GLY A 128 12.61 -9.83 7.57
C GLY A 128 13.53 -8.89 8.34
N ARG A 129 13.75 -7.71 7.78
CA ARG A 129 14.44 -6.55 8.35
C ARG A 129 13.40 -5.50 8.71
N THR A 130 13.57 -4.82 9.83
CA THR A 130 12.68 -3.77 10.31
C THR A 130 13.47 -2.71 11.05
N ARG A 131 12.82 -1.58 11.37
CA ARG A 131 13.45 -0.46 12.05
C ARG A 131 12.47 0.22 13.00
N THR A 132 12.91 0.51 14.22
CA THR A 132 12.18 1.37 15.15
C THR A 132 12.35 2.83 14.77
N ALA A 133 11.32 3.65 15.00
CA ALA A 133 11.44 5.09 14.77
C ALA A 133 12.50 5.70 15.72
N PRO A 134 13.16 6.81 15.34
CA PRO A 134 14.06 7.52 16.24
C PRO A 134 13.34 8.04 17.48
N SER A 135 14.09 8.30 18.55
CA SER A 135 13.53 8.88 19.77
C SER A 135 12.91 10.25 19.47
N PRO A 136 11.81 10.66 20.15
CA PRO A 136 11.09 11.90 19.80
C PRO A 136 11.95 13.18 19.74
N GLY A 137 13.07 13.25 20.46
CA GLY A 137 14.01 14.39 20.44
C GLY A 137 15.10 14.33 19.35
N SER A 138 15.16 13.25 18.57
CA SER A 138 16.19 13.04 17.55
C SER A 138 15.86 13.80 16.27
N LEU A 139 16.58 14.89 16.01
CA LEU A 139 16.43 15.68 14.78
C LEU A 139 17.39 15.25 13.66
N GLN A 140 18.61 14.84 14.02
CA GLN A 140 19.72 14.63 13.07
C GLN A 140 19.75 13.23 12.43
N VAL A 141 18.71 12.41 12.65
CA VAL A 141 18.62 11.08 12.03
C VAL A 141 17.86 11.26 10.71
N PRO A 142 18.54 11.22 9.55
CA PRO A 142 17.85 11.35 8.27
C PRO A 142 16.88 10.19 8.06
N LEU A 143 15.91 10.42 7.17
CA LEU A 143 14.95 9.39 6.77
C LEU A 143 15.03 9.19 5.26
N THR A 144 15.47 8.01 4.83
CA THR A 144 15.28 7.58 3.43
C THR A 144 13.95 6.82 3.37
N MET A 145 12.96 7.36 2.66
CA MET A 145 11.63 6.77 2.55
C MET A 145 11.26 6.55 1.09
N ALA A 146 10.73 5.37 0.79
CA ALA A 146 10.06 5.11 -0.48
C ALA A 146 8.55 5.16 -0.28
N PHE A 147 7.80 5.66 -1.27
CA PHE A 147 6.35 5.53 -1.26
C PHE A 147 5.80 5.12 -2.64
N ALA A 148 4.69 4.39 -2.60
CA ALA A 148 4.10 3.71 -3.76
C ALA A 148 2.58 3.61 -3.65
N SER A 149 1.92 3.35 -4.79
CA SER A 149 0.48 3.05 -4.89
C SER A 149 0.19 2.21 -6.15
N CYS A 150 -1.07 1.79 -6.30
CA CYS A 150 -1.65 1.33 -7.58
C CYS A 150 -0.89 0.16 -8.24
N ALA A 151 -1.00 -1.01 -7.62
CA ALA A 151 -0.29 -2.22 -8.01
C ALA A 151 -1.15 -3.23 -8.78
N GLN A 152 -1.95 -2.78 -9.76
CA GLN A 152 -2.83 -3.65 -10.56
C GLN A 152 -2.05 -4.87 -11.10
N TYR A 153 -2.41 -6.06 -10.62
CA TYR A 153 -1.63 -7.29 -10.83
C TYR A 153 -1.55 -7.71 -12.30
N GLU A 154 -2.64 -7.62 -13.05
CA GLU A 154 -2.73 -8.00 -14.46
C GLU A 154 -1.93 -7.07 -15.38
N HIS A 155 -1.78 -5.81 -15.02
CA HIS A 155 -1.17 -4.77 -15.86
C HIS A 155 0.36 -4.90 -16.00
N GLY A 156 1.03 -5.60 -15.09
CA GLY A 156 2.48 -5.74 -15.14
C GLY A 156 3.06 -6.59 -14.03
N TYR A 157 4.35 -6.90 -14.15
CA TYR A 157 5.17 -7.55 -13.13
C TYR A 157 5.65 -6.53 -12.10
N PHE A 158 5.76 -6.97 -10.84
CA PHE A 158 6.12 -6.16 -9.69
C PHE A 158 7.61 -5.82 -9.59
N THR A 159 8.29 -5.65 -10.72
CA THR A 159 9.70 -5.25 -10.80
C THR A 159 9.96 -3.96 -10.00
N ALA A 160 9.02 -3.01 -9.97
CA ALA A 160 9.14 -1.81 -9.15
C ALA A 160 9.38 -2.10 -7.66
N TYR A 161 8.72 -3.10 -7.09
CA TYR A 161 8.93 -3.51 -5.70
C TYR A 161 10.33 -4.12 -5.48
N ARG A 162 10.87 -4.88 -6.45
CA ARG A 162 12.26 -5.35 -6.39
C ARG A 162 13.22 -4.17 -6.32
N ARG A 163 13.04 -3.19 -7.20
CA ARG A 163 13.89 -1.99 -7.29
C ARG A 163 13.78 -1.13 -6.03
N LEU A 164 12.56 -0.96 -5.50
CA LEU A 164 12.33 -0.27 -4.23
C LEU A 164 13.09 -0.95 -3.09
N ALA A 165 13.10 -2.29 -3.05
CA ALA A 165 13.83 -3.01 -2.02
C ALA A 165 15.36 -2.87 -2.13
N GLU A 166 15.88 -2.72 -3.35
CA GLU A 166 17.32 -2.47 -3.64
C GLU A 166 17.79 -1.08 -3.21
N ASP A 167 16.88 -0.10 -3.08
CA ASP A 167 17.18 1.24 -2.57
C ASP A 167 17.24 1.28 -1.01
N GLU A 168 17.04 0.14 -0.33
CA GLU A 168 17.17 -0.05 1.13
C GLU A 168 16.50 1.03 2.00
N PRO A 169 15.19 1.34 1.81
CA PRO A 169 14.54 2.39 2.58
C PRO A 169 14.49 2.11 4.08
N ASP A 170 14.46 3.17 4.89
CA ASP A 170 14.20 3.12 6.32
C ASP A 170 12.72 2.90 6.64
N LEU A 171 11.84 3.38 5.74
CA LEU A 171 10.38 3.34 5.84
C LEU A 171 9.78 3.24 4.44
N VAL A 172 8.74 2.43 4.29
CA VAL A 172 7.92 2.39 3.06
C VAL A 172 6.52 2.88 3.37
N LEU A 173 5.98 3.77 2.54
CA LEU A 173 4.57 4.15 2.57
C LEU A 173 3.84 3.51 1.39
N HIS A 174 2.64 2.99 1.63
CA HIS A 174 1.74 2.56 0.56
C HIS A 174 0.45 3.35 0.67
N LEU A 175 0.11 4.09 -0.39
CA LEU A 175 -0.94 5.13 -0.35
C LEU A 175 -2.30 4.67 -0.87
N GLY A 176 -2.41 3.41 -1.29
CA GLY A 176 -3.67 2.78 -1.68
C GLY A 176 -3.55 1.98 -2.96
N ASP A 177 -4.61 1.28 -3.32
CA ASP A 177 -4.66 0.36 -4.45
C ASP A 177 -3.56 -0.71 -4.40
N TYR A 178 -3.34 -1.23 -3.20
CA TYR A 178 -2.48 -2.38 -2.96
C TYR A 178 -3.02 -3.61 -3.66
N THR A 179 -4.35 -3.74 -3.73
CA THR A 179 -5.07 -4.71 -4.55
C THR A 179 -6.14 -4.04 -5.38
N TYR A 180 -6.51 -4.66 -6.50
CA TYR A 180 -7.72 -4.36 -7.26
C TYR A 180 -8.75 -5.47 -7.07
N GLU A 181 -10.03 -5.12 -7.13
CA GLU A 181 -11.20 -5.95 -6.82
C GLU A 181 -11.76 -6.69 -8.04
N TYR A 182 -11.49 -6.20 -9.25
CA TYR A 182 -12.05 -6.69 -10.51
C TYR A 182 -11.87 -8.20 -10.75
N GLU A 183 -12.80 -8.81 -11.49
CA GLU A 183 -12.49 -10.05 -12.20
C GLU A 183 -11.55 -9.77 -13.37
N SER A 184 -10.86 -10.83 -13.80
CA SER A 184 -9.88 -10.74 -14.87
C SER A 184 -10.44 -10.19 -16.17
N GLY A 185 -9.67 -9.31 -16.81
CA GLY A 185 -9.97 -8.77 -18.13
C GLY A 185 -11.01 -7.65 -18.15
N ILE A 186 -11.49 -7.19 -16.99
CA ILE A 186 -12.38 -6.02 -16.89
C ILE A 186 -11.59 -4.71 -16.96
N HIS A 187 -10.51 -4.61 -16.19
CA HIS A 187 -9.63 -3.46 -16.22
C HIS A 187 -8.40 -3.81 -17.05
N VAL A 188 -8.37 -3.31 -18.29
CA VAL A 188 -7.35 -3.65 -19.29
C VAL A 188 -6.42 -2.47 -19.50
N ALA A 189 -5.11 -2.67 -19.30
CA ALA A 189 -4.10 -1.65 -19.56
C ALA A 189 -3.99 -1.35 -21.08
N PRO A 190 -3.60 -0.12 -21.49
CA PRO A 190 -3.31 0.19 -22.89
C PRO A 190 -2.27 -0.75 -23.54
N SER A 191 -1.31 -1.26 -22.76
CA SER A 191 -0.31 -2.23 -23.20
C SER A 191 -0.78 -3.69 -23.13
N GLY A 192 -2.03 -3.93 -22.75
CA GLY A 192 -2.61 -5.25 -22.51
C GLY A 192 -2.30 -5.83 -21.12
N ASN A 193 -3.10 -6.81 -20.71
CA ASN A 193 -2.92 -7.53 -19.44
C ASN A 193 -1.96 -8.71 -19.66
N VAL A 194 -0.85 -8.72 -18.92
CA VAL A 194 0.24 -9.72 -19.03
C VAL A 194 0.20 -10.77 -17.92
N ARG A 195 -0.64 -10.55 -16.90
CA ARG A 195 -0.99 -11.53 -15.86
C ARG A 195 -2.51 -11.61 -15.72
N HIS A 196 -2.98 -12.52 -14.87
CA HIS A 196 -4.39 -12.83 -14.67
C HIS A 196 -4.72 -12.89 -13.17
N VAL A 197 -5.81 -12.25 -12.74
CA VAL A 197 -6.35 -12.44 -11.37
C VAL A 197 -7.31 -13.63 -11.29
N GLU A 198 -7.26 -14.33 -10.17
CA GLU A 198 -8.09 -15.50 -9.93
C GLU A 198 -9.47 -15.13 -9.36
N GLY A 199 -10.50 -15.85 -9.82
CA GLY A 199 -11.87 -15.71 -9.32
C GLY A 199 -12.63 -14.47 -9.84
N PRO A 200 -13.90 -14.32 -9.42
CA PRO A 200 -14.75 -13.20 -9.82
C PRO A 200 -14.37 -11.90 -9.09
N THR A 201 -15.07 -10.82 -9.39
CA THR A 201 -14.98 -9.56 -8.64
C THR A 201 -15.18 -9.81 -7.15
N THR A 202 -14.28 -9.28 -6.32
CA THR A 202 -14.28 -9.57 -4.89
C THR A 202 -15.45 -8.92 -4.18
N THR A 203 -16.36 -9.74 -3.66
CA THR A 203 -17.55 -9.29 -2.91
C THR A 203 -17.71 -9.97 -1.55
N THR A 204 -16.93 -11.03 -1.30
CA THR A 204 -16.98 -11.85 -0.08
C THR A 204 -15.63 -11.84 0.64
N LEU A 205 -15.64 -12.15 1.94
CA LEU A 205 -14.41 -12.23 2.73
C LEU A 205 -13.42 -13.25 2.15
N ALA A 206 -13.91 -14.39 1.68
CA ALA A 206 -13.09 -15.40 1.02
C ALA A 206 -12.43 -14.85 -0.26
N GLY A 207 -13.21 -14.13 -1.08
CA GLY A 207 -12.71 -13.47 -2.30
C GLY A 207 -11.61 -12.46 -2.01
N TYR A 208 -11.82 -11.54 -1.06
CA TYR A 208 -10.78 -10.57 -0.68
C TYR A 208 -9.53 -11.24 -0.09
N ARG A 209 -9.68 -12.29 0.75
CA ARG A 209 -8.54 -13.04 1.29
C ARG A 209 -7.72 -13.73 0.20
N ARG A 210 -8.38 -14.31 -0.82
CA ARG A 210 -7.73 -14.94 -1.98
C ARG A 210 -7.05 -13.89 -2.86
N ARG A 211 -7.69 -12.72 -3.08
CA ARG A 211 -7.11 -11.61 -3.84
C ARG A 211 -5.86 -11.04 -3.17
N GLN A 212 -5.91 -10.78 -1.86
CA GLN A 212 -4.75 -10.38 -1.07
C GLN A 212 -3.62 -11.42 -1.16
N ALA A 213 -3.96 -12.70 -1.02
CA ALA A 213 -2.98 -13.77 -1.16
C ALA A 213 -2.33 -13.81 -2.56
N GLN A 214 -3.12 -13.62 -3.63
CA GLN A 214 -2.61 -13.59 -5.00
C GLN A 214 -1.60 -12.48 -5.24
N TYR A 215 -1.80 -11.30 -4.65
CA TYR A 215 -0.83 -10.22 -4.76
C TYR A 215 0.42 -10.53 -3.92
N LYS A 216 0.24 -11.08 -2.71
CA LYS A 216 1.33 -11.34 -1.75
C LYS A 216 2.16 -12.59 -2.05
N ILE A 217 1.75 -13.49 -2.94
CA ILE A 217 2.63 -14.58 -3.41
C ILE A 217 3.75 -14.07 -4.34
N ASP A 218 3.65 -12.83 -4.85
CA ASP A 218 4.66 -12.26 -5.73
C ASP A 218 6.01 -12.07 -4.99
N PRO A 219 7.11 -12.65 -5.50
CA PRO A 219 8.39 -12.64 -4.80
C PRO A 219 9.03 -11.26 -4.68
N ASP A 220 8.72 -10.32 -5.58
CA ASP A 220 9.25 -8.96 -5.54
C ASP A 220 8.49 -8.13 -4.49
N LEU A 221 7.17 -8.32 -4.39
CA LEU A 221 6.39 -7.73 -3.30
C LEU A 221 6.80 -8.30 -1.93
N GLN A 222 7.03 -9.61 -1.82
CA GLN A 222 7.54 -10.19 -0.57
C GLN A 222 8.92 -9.66 -0.20
N GLN A 223 9.79 -9.40 -1.18
CA GLN A 223 11.09 -8.77 -0.90
C GLN A 223 10.90 -7.36 -0.35
N ALA A 224 10.03 -6.54 -0.96
CA ALA A 224 9.79 -5.17 -0.51
C ALA A 224 9.19 -5.11 0.91
N HIS A 225 8.29 -6.02 1.27
CA HIS A 225 7.78 -6.17 2.65
C HIS A 225 8.85 -6.61 3.64
N ALA A 226 9.82 -7.40 3.20
CA ALA A 226 10.84 -7.97 4.07
C ALA A 226 12.01 -7.03 4.36
N VAL A 227 12.17 -5.89 3.67
CA VAL A 227 13.34 -5.02 3.86
C VAL A 227 13.11 -3.85 4.80
N ALA A 228 11.88 -3.39 5.05
CA ALA A 228 11.62 -2.19 5.83
C ALA A 228 10.25 -2.28 6.54
N PRO A 229 10.00 -1.48 7.60
CA PRO A 229 8.64 -1.29 8.09
C PRO A 229 7.78 -0.52 7.08
N TRP A 230 6.52 -0.92 6.94
CA TRP A 230 5.53 -0.29 6.07
C TRP A 230 4.51 0.50 6.88
N THR A 231 4.21 1.72 6.44
CA THR A 231 3.05 2.51 6.89
C THR A 231 2.03 2.53 5.76
N VAL A 232 0.99 1.73 5.89
CA VAL A 232 -0.02 1.56 4.83
C VAL A 232 -1.29 2.33 5.12
N ILE A 233 -1.90 2.82 4.06
CA ILE A 233 -3.29 3.26 4.00
C ILE A 233 -3.93 2.71 2.71
N TRP A 234 -5.25 2.47 2.71
CA TRP A 234 -5.97 2.05 1.50
C TRP A 234 -6.38 3.26 0.66
N ASP A 235 -6.83 2.96 -0.54
CA ASP A 235 -7.68 3.81 -1.35
C ASP A 235 -8.99 3.07 -1.71
N ASP A 236 -9.52 3.21 -2.91
CA ASP A 236 -10.81 2.64 -3.30
C ASP A 236 -10.73 1.15 -3.67
N HIS A 237 -9.71 0.75 -4.42
CA HIS A 237 -9.64 -0.59 -5.00
C HIS A 237 -9.39 -1.72 -4.00
N GLU A 238 -9.02 -1.39 -2.75
CA GLU A 238 -9.11 -2.34 -1.65
C GLU A 238 -10.53 -2.87 -1.42
N ILE A 239 -11.56 -2.14 -1.87
CA ILE A 239 -12.97 -2.47 -1.68
C ILE A 239 -13.70 -2.50 -3.03
N ASP A 240 -13.90 -1.36 -3.67
CA ASP A 240 -14.73 -1.18 -4.86
C ASP A 240 -14.38 0.16 -5.50
N ASN A 241 -14.09 0.20 -6.79
CA ASN A 241 -13.75 1.44 -7.50
C ASN A 241 -14.62 2.63 -7.05
N ASN A 242 -13.98 3.77 -6.76
CA ASN A 242 -14.59 5.06 -6.43
C ASN A 242 -15.62 5.06 -5.27
N TRP A 243 -15.62 4.11 -4.33
CA TRP A 243 -16.58 4.14 -3.22
C TRP A 243 -16.46 5.37 -2.28
N ALA A 244 -17.57 5.86 -1.73
CA ALA A 244 -17.63 7.03 -0.86
C ALA A 244 -18.43 6.76 0.43
N GLY A 245 -17.72 6.61 1.55
CA GLY A 245 -18.34 6.34 2.85
C GLY A 245 -19.08 5.00 2.89
N LEU A 246 -20.40 5.04 2.67
CA LEU A 246 -21.27 3.85 2.59
C LEU A 246 -21.87 3.65 1.19
N LEU A 247 -21.44 4.43 0.20
CA LEU A 247 -21.94 4.39 -1.16
C LEU A 247 -20.92 3.69 -2.07
N PRO A 248 -21.31 2.67 -2.84
CA PRO A 248 -20.50 2.13 -3.92
C PRO A 248 -20.58 3.01 -5.18
N ASP A 249 -19.65 2.86 -6.12
CA ASP A 249 -19.73 3.48 -7.47
C ASP A 249 -21.02 3.06 -8.19
N LYS A 250 -21.34 1.76 -8.15
CA LYS A 250 -22.56 1.21 -8.75
C LYS A 250 -23.48 0.63 -7.68
N PRO A 251 -24.81 0.84 -7.76
CA PRO A 251 -25.76 0.33 -6.77
C PRO A 251 -25.56 -1.15 -6.44
N GLN A 252 -25.22 -1.43 -5.18
CA GLN A 252 -24.99 -2.78 -4.65
C GLN A 252 -25.77 -2.94 -3.34
N PRO A 253 -26.83 -3.77 -3.29
CA PRO A 253 -27.67 -3.92 -2.10
C PRO A 253 -26.92 -4.36 -0.83
N ASN A 254 -25.79 -5.07 -0.99
CA ASN A 254 -24.99 -5.62 0.11
C ASN A 254 -23.64 -4.91 0.31
N PHE A 255 -23.49 -3.65 -0.15
CA PHE A 255 -22.22 -2.93 -0.05
C PHE A 255 -21.66 -2.83 1.39
N PRO A 256 -22.47 -2.59 2.46
CA PRO A 256 -21.94 -2.60 3.82
C PRO A 256 -21.28 -3.93 4.23
N ALA A 257 -21.82 -5.07 3.78
CA ALA A 257 -21.23 -6.39 4.03
C ALA A 257 -19.94 -6.61 3.23
N ARG A 258 -19.92 -6.16 1.97
CA ARG A 258 -18.71 -6.17 1.11
C ARG A 258 -17.58 -5.33 1.73
N ARG A 259 -17.89 -4.11 2.17
CA ARG A 259 -16.96 -3.21 2.86
C ARG A 259 -16.41 -3.83 4.15
N ALA A 260 -17.25 -4.45 4.97
CA ALA A 260 -16.81 -5.15 6.18
C ALA A 260 -15.85 -6.32 5.86
N ALA A 261 -16.17 -7.11 4.83
CA ALA A 261 -15.31 -8.19 4.35
C ALA A 261 -13.95 -7.69 3.85
N ALA A 262 -13.94 -6.61 3.07
CA ALA A 262 -12.73 -5.98 2.55
C ALA A 262 -11.82 -5.45 3.67
N ILE A 263 -12.39 -4.69 4.62
CA ILE A 263 -11.65 -4.13 5.76
C ILE A 263 -11.04 -5.25 6.62
N GLN A 264 -11.78 -6.33 6.87
CA GLN A 264 -11.26 -7.48 7.60
C GLN A 264 -10.09 -8.13 6.85
N ALA A 265 -10.25 -8.41 5.56
CA ALA A 265 -9.17 -8.98 4.75
C ALA A 265 -7.94 -8.06 4.65
N TYR A 266 -8.14 -6.74 4.61
CA TYR A 266 -7.06 -5.76 4.62
C TYR A 266 -6.25 -5.83 5.92
N TYR A 267 -6.91 -5.78 7.09
CA TYR A 267 -6.24 -5.92 8.38
C TYR A 267 -5.48 -7.26 8.48
N GLU A 268 -6.09 -8.36 8.04
CA GLU A 268 -5.47 -9.69 8.06
C GLU A 268 -4.19 -9.79 7.20
N ASN A 269 -4.01 -8.91 6.22
CA ASN A 269 -2.91 -8.97 5.25
C ASN A 269 -1.95 -7.76 5.28
N MET A 270 -2.12 -6.87 6.27
CA MET A 270 -1.29 -5.68 6.47
C MET A 270 -0.65 -5.64 7.86
N PRO A 271 0.58 -5.10 8.01
CA PRO A 271 1.29 -5.02 9.28
C PRO A 271 0.81 -3.83 10.13
N LEU A 272 -0.47 -3.82 10.47
CA LEU A 272 -1.14 -2.75 11.21
C LEU A 272 -1.25 -3.07 12.69
N ARG A 273 -1.21 -2.02 13.52
CA ARG A 273 -1.66 -2.12 14.92
C ARG A 273 -3.16 -2.35 14.97
N ARG A 274 -3.63 -3.04 16.01
CA ARG A 274 -5.06 -3.18 16.24
C ARG A 274 -5.67 -1.84 16.66
N SER A 275 -6.44 -1.24 15.77
CA SER A 275 -7.07 0.07 15.97
C SER A 275 -8.48 0.08 15.37
N PRO A 276 -9.44 0.84 15.95
CA PRO A 276 -10.74 1.08 15.33
C PRO A 276 -10.67 2.05 14.13
N ARG A 277 -9.52 2.68 13.89
CA ARG A 277 -9.31 3.70 12.84
C ARG A 277 -8.03 3.41 12.07
N LEU A 278 -8.07 3.62 10.75
CA LEU A 278 -6.89 3.46 9.90
C LEU A 278 -6.03 4.73 9.84
N TYR A 279 -6.64 5.91 9.75
CA TYR A 279 -5.91 7.18 9.84
C TYR A 279 -5.20 7.28 11.19
N ARG A 280 -3.92 7.68 11.16
CA ARG A 280 -3.04 7.67 12.35
C ARG A 280 -1.80 8.54 12.13
N ARG A 281 -1.08 8.81 13.23
CA ARG A 281 0.20 9.53 13.18
C ARG A 281 1.36 8.58 13.37
N ILE A 282 2.42 8.77 12.59
CA ILE A 282 3.73 8.13 12.79
C ILE A 282 4.77 9.25 12.95
N GLY A 283 5.59 9.17 13.99
CA GLY A 283 6.68 10.14 14.22
C GLY A 283 8.03 9.53 13.85
N TRP A 284 8.90 10.33 13.24
CA TRP A 284 10.29 9.99 12.98
C TRP A 284 11.21 10.95 13.74
N GLY A 285 11.33 10.72 15.04
CA GLY A 285 11.98 11.64 15.96
C GLY A 285 11.37 13.05 15.93
N SER A 286 12.23 14.07 15.92
CA SER A 286 11.84 15.48 15.70
C SER A 286 11.95 15.88 14.21
N LEU A 287 12.29 14.93 13.32
CA LEU A 287 12.48 15.23 11.91
C LEU A 287 11.14 15.33 11.18
N ALA A 288 10.32 14.29 11.24
CA ALA A 288 9.06 14.25 10.50
C ALA A 288 7.89 13.73 11.36
N THR A 289 6.71 14.31 11.18
CA THR A 289 5.42 13.77 11.62
C THR A 289 4.61 13.39 10.39
N PHE A 290 4.25 12.13 10.24
CA PHE A 290 3.34 11.66 9.21
C PHE A 290 1.90 11.69 9.73
N HIS A 291 1.04 12.42 9.06
CA HIS A 291 -0.41 12.43 9.21
C HIS A 291 -1.01 11.55 8.10
N MET A 292 -1.17 10.25 8.38
CA MET A 292 -1.74 9.31 7.41
C MET A 292 -3.26 9.46 7.39
N LEU A 293 -3.83 9.86 6.26
CA LEU A 293 -5.25 10.13 6.07
C LEU A 293 -5.98 8.96 5.44
N ASP A 294 -7.23 8.77 5.84
CA ASP A 294 -8.23 7.96 5.14
C ASP A 294 -9.21 8.90 4.43
N THR A 295 -9.15 8.98 3.10
CA THR A 295 -10.03 9.85 2.30
C THR A 295 -11.21 9.12 1.69
N ARG A 296 -11.43 7.84 2.03
CA ARG A 296 -12.55 7.04 1.49
C ARG A 296 -13.64 6.76 2.52
N GLN A 297 -13.27 6.43 3.76
CA GLN A 297 -14.25 5.99 4.78
C GLN A 297 -15.26 7.05 5.21
N TYR A 298 -14.92 8.33 5.09
CA TYR A 298 -15.68 9.42 5.69
C TYR A 298 -16.13 10.49 4.70
N ARG A 299 -15.73 10.36 3.43
CA ARG A 299 -16.10 11.32 2.39
C ARG A 299 -17.58 11.26 2.03
N THR A 300 -18.12 12.39 1.62
CA THR A 300 -19.41 12.46 0.91
C THR A 300 -19.28 11.86 -0.50
N ASP A 301 -20.40 11.49 -1.10
CA ASP A 301 -20.46 11.03 -2.51
C ASP A 301 -19.87 12.07 -3.47
N GLN A 302 -19.23 11.64 -4.55
CA GLN A 302 -18.63 12.50 -5.57
C GLN A 302 -19.69 13.42 -6.20
N ALA A 303 -19.29 14.64 -6.52
CA ALA A 303 -20.20 15.66 -7.05
C ALA A 303 -20.63 15.31 -8.48
N CYS A 304 -21.80 15.80 -8.93
CA CYS A 304 -22.24 15.70 -10.32
C CYS A 304 -22.19 14.29 -10.97
N GLY A 305 -22.20 13.21 -10.18
CA GLY A 305 -22.09 11.83 -10.70
C GLY A 305 -20.67 11.40 -11.09
N ASP A 306 -19.64 12.04 -10.52
CA ASP A 306 -18.23 11.67 -10.62
C ASP A 306 -17.56 11.86 -12.01
N GLY A 307 -16.29 11.51 -12.14
CA GLY A 307 -15.51 11.58 -13.37
C GLY A 307 -14.90 12.95 -13.63
N LEU A 308 -14.45 13.15 -14.87
CA LEU A 308 -13.79 14.37 -15.31
C LEU A 308 -14.79 15.33 -15.99
N GLN A 309 -15.25 16.35 -15.27
CA GLN A 309 -16.26 17.27 -15.78
C GLN A 309 -16.27 18.63 -15.06
N LEU A 310 -16.98 19.59 -15.68
CA LEU A 310 -17.34 20.85 -15.02
C LEU A 310 -18.46 20.58 -14.01
N CYS A 311 -18.25 20.97 -12.75
CA CYS A 311 -19.21 20.68 -11.69
C CYS A 311 -19.27 21.81 -10.66
N PRO A 312 -20.32 22.66 -10.66
CA PRO A 312 -20.52 23.69 -9.64
C PRO A 312 -20.70 23.12 -8.23
N GLU A 313 -21.30 21.93 -8.10
CA GLU A 313 -21.54 21.28 -6.80
C GLU A 313 -20.24 20.97 -6.04
N ARG A 314 -19.09 20.88 -6.72
CA ARG A 314 -17.78 20.66 -6.08
C ARG A 314 -17.39 21.76 -5.08
N LEU A 315 -18.01 22.94 -5.20
CA LEU A 315 -17.78 24.12 -4.35
C LEU A 315 -18.68 24.15 -3.11
N GLU A 316 -19.63 23.23 -2.98
CA GLU A 316 -20.60 23.22 -1.88
C GLU A 316 -19.89 23.06 -0.51
N PRO A 317 -20.06 24.01 0.44
CA PRO A 317 -19.33 24.01 1.70
C PRO A 317 -19.52 22.77 2.59
N SER A 318 -20.64 22.05 2.44
CA SER A 318 -20.96 20.87 3.24
C SER A 318 -20.29 19.58 2.74
N ARG A 319 -19.68 19.58 1.56
CA ARG A 319 -18.96 18.41 1.04
C ARG A 319 -17.66 18.22 1.81
N THR A 320 -17.31 16.97 2.09
CA THR A 320 -16.11 16.65 2.87
C THR A 320 -15.44 15.39 2.35
N MET A 321 -14.11 15.40 2.37
CA MET A 321 -13.24 14.26 2.10
C MET A 321 -12.91 13.54 3.41
N LEU A 322 -12.61 14.31 4.47
CA LEU A 322 -12.11 13.76 5.73
C LEU A 322 -13.22 13.42 6.74
N GLY A 323 -14.36 14.09 6.64
CA GLY A 323 -15.34 14.13 7.74
C GLY A 323 -14.81 14.89 8.96
N ALA A 324 -15.72 15.39 9.79
CA ALA A 324 -15.40 16.32 10.88
C ALA A 324 -14.35 15.77 11.88
N ALA A 325 -14.47 14.51 12.28
CA ALA A 325 -13.59 13.94 13.31
C ALA A 325 -12.13 13.79 12.85
N GLN A 326 -11.90 13.46 11.57
CA GLN A 326 -10.54 13.35 11.03
C GLN A 326 -9.96 14.72 10.67
N GLU A 327 -10.81 15.66 10.24
CA GLU A 327 -10.41 17.05 10.03
C GLU A 327 -9.94 17.70 11.35
N ASP A 328 -10.75 17.62 12.42
CA ASP A 328 -10.38 18.12 13.74
C ASP A 328 -9.09 17.47 14.24
N TRP A 329 -9.00 16.14 14.08
CA TRP A 329 -7.79 15.40 14.40
C TRP A 329 -6.60 15.96 13.63
N LEU A 330 -6.71 16.23 12.33
CA LEU A 330 -5.61 16.73 11.49
C LEU A 330 -5.12 18.09 11.99
N PHE A 331 -6.03 19.03 12.22
CA PHE A 331 -5.69 20.37 12.69
C PHE A 331 -5.06 20.37 14.09
N ASP A 332 -5.52 19.50 14.98
CA ASP A 332 -4.84 19.29 16.27
C ASP A 332 -3.42 18.76 16.09
N GLY A 333 -3.19 17.96 15.04
CA GLY A 333 -1.87 17.52 14.61
C GLY A 333 -0.97 18.69 14.22
N PHE A 334 -1.42 19.55 13.33
CA PHE A 334 -0.66 20.72 12.89
C PHE A 334 -0.31 21.65 14.06
N ARG A 335 -1.27 21.94 14.95
CA ARG A 335 -1.03 22.77 16.15
C ARG A 335 -0.04 22.12 17.13
N GLY A 336 -0.13 20.79 17.27
CA GLY A 336 0.65 20.01 18.22
C GLY A 336 2.05 19.66 17.73
N SER A 337 2.28 19.59 16.41
CA SER A 337 3.55 19.15 15.85
C SER A 337 4.68 20.13 16.15
N ARG A 338 5.86 19.57 16.36
CA ARG A 338 7.13 20.30 16.54
C ARG A 338 8.22 19.74 15.62
N ALA A 339 7.83 18.86 14.68
CA ALA A 339 8.74 18.27 13.72
C ALA A 339 9.27 19.32 12.74
N ARG A 340 10.33 18.99 11.98
CA ARG A 340 10.74 19.82 10.86
C ARG A 340 9.76 19.72 9.69
N TRP A 341 9.28 18.53 9.42
CA TRP A 341 8.40 18.22 8.30
C TRP A 341 7.08 17.65 8.83
N ASP A 342 5.97 18.23 8.40
CA ASP A 342 4.65 17.66 8.62
C ASP A 342 4.17 17.10 7.28
N VAL A 343 4.05 15.78 7.22
CA VAL A 343 3.83 15.03 5.98
C VAL A 343 2.43 14.47 5.98
N LEU A 344 1.61 14.89 5.05
CA LEU A 344 0.26 14.40 4.81
C LEU A 344 0.33 13.22 3.85
N GLY A 345 0.22 11.99 4.35
CA GLY A 345 0.19 10.78 3.51
C GLY A 345 -1.25 10.44 3.17
N GLN A 346 -1.63 10.51 1.89
CA GLN A 346 -3.02 10.36 1.45
C GLN A 346 -3.11 9.83 0.00
N GLN A 347 -4.34 9.63 -0.46
CA GLN A 347 -4.68 8.82 -1.61
C GLN A 347 -4.67 9.60 -2.94
N VAL A 348 -5.46 10.68 -3.02
CA VAL A 348 -5.94 11.27 -4.28
C VAL A 348 -5.37 12.66 -4.54
N PHE A 349 -5.27 13.08 -5.80
CA PHE A 349 -4.66 14.37 -6.21
C PHE A 349 -5.16 15.56 -5.38
N PHE A 350 -4.25 16.29 -4.72
CA PHE A 350 -4.56 17.37 -3.77
C PHE A 350 -4.64 18.73 -4.46
N SER A 351 -3.60 19.09 -5.20
CA SER A 351 -3.49 20.41 -5.85
C SER A 351 -4.58 20.59 -6.89
N GLN A 352 -5.02 21.83 -7.12
CA GLN A 352 -5.97 22.09 -8.21
C GLN A 352 -5.34 21.68 -9.54
N TYR A 353 -6.05 20.92 -10.36
CA TYR A 353 -5.56 20.52 -11.67
C TYR A 353 -6.68 20.55 -12.71
N ASP A 354 -6.58 21.50 -13.63
CA ASP A 354 -7.44 21.56 -14.79
C ASP A 354 -6.90 20.67 -15.90
N TYR A 355 -7.70 19.68 -16.30
CA TYR A 355 -7.32 18.70 -17.31
C TYR A 355 -7.51 19.20 -18.75
N ILE A 356 -8.20 20.34 -18.97
CA ILE A 356 -8.41 20.87 -20.32
C ILE A 356 -7.88 22.31 -20.44
N PRO A 357 -7.10 22.63 -21.48
CA PRO A 357 -6.72 24.01 -21.72
C PRO A 357 -7.93 24.86 -22.19
N GLY A 358 -8.05 26.10 -21.70
CA GLY A 358 -9.02 27.08 -22.21
C GLY A 358 -9.89 27.75 -21.13
N GLU A 359 -11.04 28.29 -21.52
CA GLU A 359 -11.93 29.06 -20.63
C GLU A 359 -12.87 28.19 -19.76
N VAL A 360 -12.89 26.88 -20.00
CA VAL A 360 -13.78 25.94 -19.30
C VAL A 360 -12.91 24.98 -18.52
N ASP A 361 -13.02 25.01 -17.20
CA ASP A 361 -12.26 24.07 -16.36
C ASP A 361 -12.93 22.69 -16.31
N LYS A 362 -12.13 21.61 -16.30
CA LYS A 362 -12.58 20.27 -15.93
C LYS A 362 -11.72 19.67 -14.85
N PHE A 363 -12.38 19.18 -13.80
CA PHE A 363 -11.75 18.62 -12.63
C PHE A 363 -12.13 17.16 -12.43
N LEU A 364 -11.21 16.38 -11.87
CA LEU A 364 -11.48 15.02 -11.42
C LEU A 364 -12.25 15.08 -10.09
N LEU A 365 -13.52 14.66 -10.11
CA LEU A 365 -14.43 14.83 -8.96
C LEU A 365 -14.22 13.79 -7.84
N ASP A 366 -13.48 12.73 -8.11
CA ASP A 366 -13.03 11.77 -7.10
C ASP A 366 -11.88 12.30 -6.23
N ALA A 367 -11.10 13.26 -6.76
CA ALA A 367 -9.95 13.89 -6.11
C ALA A 367 -10.33 15.15 -5.31
N TRP A 368 -9.36 15.84 -4.71
CA TRP A 368 -9.63 17.01 -3.85
C TRP A 368 -10.30 18.19 -4.59
N ASP A 369 -10.19 18.27 -5.92
CA ASP A 369 -10.96 19.26 -6.69
C ASP A 369 -12.48 19.02 -6.66
N GLY A 370 -12.94 17.82 -6.30
CA GLY A 370 -14.34 17.50 -6.01
C GLY A 370 -14.84 17.97 -4.64
N TYR A 371 -13.93 18.44 -3.78
CA TYR A 371 -14.15 18.74 -2.36
C TYR A 371 -13.45 20.05 -1.96
N VAL A 372 -13.65 21.10 -2.74
CA VAL A 372 -12.87 22.36 -2.65
C VAL A 372 -12.93 22.99 -1.27
N ALA A 373 -14.12 23.04 -0.65
CA ALA A 373 -14.27 23.65 0.67
C ALA A 373 -13.48 22.92 1.76
N ASP A 374 -13.37 21.58 1.69
CA ASP A 374 -12.57 20.76 2.59
C ASP A 374 -11.08 20.96 2.31
N ARG A 375 -10.68 20.99 1.03
CA ARG A 375 -9.30 21.30 0.62
C ARG A 375 -8.84 22.65 1.15
N ASP A 376 -9.64 23.69 0.97
CA ASP A 376 -9.28 25.05 1.33
C ASP A 376 -9.09 25.21 2.85
N ARG A 377 -9.84 24.46 3.67
CA ARG A 377 -9.61 24.39 5.12
C ARG A 377 -8.28 23.72 5.45
N VAL A 378 -7.91 22.65 4.75
CA VAL A 378 -6.59 22.00 4.90
C VAL A 378 -5.47 22.95 4.48
N VAL A 379 -5.60 23.61 3.34
CA VAL A 379 -4.64 24.61 2.84
C VAL A 379 -4.47 25.76 3.83
N ALA A 380 -5.56 26.28 4.40
CA ALA A 380 -5.50 27.30 5.44
C ALA A 380 -4.74 26.81 6.68
N GLY A 381 -4.90 25.53 7.05
CA GLY A 381 -4.16 24.89 8.14
C GLY A 381 -2.64 24.83 7.92
N PHE A 382 -2.15 24.87 6.68
CA PHE A 382 -0.71 24.88 6.38
C PHE A 382 -0.02 26.20 6.73
N ALA A 383 -0.75 27.29 6.88
CA ALA A 383 -0.15 28.62 7.13
C ALA A 383 0.74 28.68 8.39
N ASP A 384 0.45 27.83 9.39
CA ASP A 384 1.19 27.75 10.65
C ASP A 384 2.13 26.54 10.72
N VAL A 385 2.21 25.73 9.66
CA VAL A 385 3.04 24.54 9.57
C VAL A 385 4.37 24.90 8.92
N ARG A 386 5.48 24.44 9.51
CA ARG A 386 6.82 24.87 9.07
C ARG A 386 7.14 24.43 7.64
N ASN A 387 7.00 23.13 7.36
CA ASN A 387 7.25 22.52 6.06
C ASN A 387 6.19 21.45 5.78
N PRO A 388 5.01 21.83 5.27
CA PRO A 388 3.98 20.87 4.92
C PRO A 388 4.29 20.20 3.58
N ILE A 389 4.21 18.87 3.57
CA ILE A 389 4.40 18.03 2.38
C ILE A 389 3.17 17.16 2.21
N VAL A 390 2.63 17.06 1.00
CA VAL A 390 1.53 16.16 0.64
C VAL A 390 2.09 15.03 -0.21
N LEU A 391 1.83 13.78 0.16
CA LEU A 391 2.19 12.59 -0.59
C LEU A 391 0.92 11.94 -1.13
N THR A 392 0.93 11.59 -2.41
CA THR A 392 -0.28 11.20 -3.16
C THR A 392 -0.04 10.01 -4.07
N GLY A 393 -1.08 9.20 -4.34
CA GLY A 393 -1.11 8.10 -5.31
C GLY A 393 -2.21 8.28 -6.37
N ASP A 394 -3.07 7.26 -6.54
CA ASP A 394 -4.29 7.22 -7.38
C ASP A 394 -4.09 7.41 -8.90
N VAL A 395 -3.56 8.55 -9.34
CA VAL A 395 -3.65 9.02 -10.75
C VAL A 395 -2.70 8.32 -11.75
N HIS A 396 -2.05 7.22 -11.35
CA HIS A 396 -1.20 6.35 -12.18
C HIS A 396 -0.02 7.01 -12.90
N ALA A 397 0.35 8.24 -12.55
CA ALA A 397 1.49 8.97 -13.09
C ALA A 397 2.17 9.79 -11.99
N ALA A 398 3.45 10.08 -12.16
CA ALA A 398 4.20 10.89 -11.22
C ALA A 398 3.98 12.38 -11.50
N TRP A 399 3.79 13.16 -10.44
CA TRP A 399 3.63 14.60 -10.50
C TRP A 399 4.36 15.29 -9.35
N GLY A 400 4.76 16.54 -9.58
CA GLY A 400 5.25 17.43 -8.55
C GLY A 400 4.55 18.77 -8.68
N ALA A 401 3.93 19.25 -7.59
CA ALA A 401 3.15 20.47 -7.60
C ALA A 401 3.41 21.33 -6.37
N GLU A 402 3.27 22.64 -6.56
CA GLU A 402 3.28 23.63 -5.48
C GLU A 402 1.84 23.89 -5.03
N VAL A 403 1.57 23.74 -3.74
CA VAL A 403 0.25 24.02 -3.16
C VAL A 403 0.13 25.52 -2.93
N LYS A 404 -0.74 26.18 -3.70
CA LYS A 404 -0.93 27.62 -3.67
C LYS A 404 -1.96 28.04 -2.62
N GLU A 405 -1.76 29.19 -1.98
CA GLU A 405 -2.77 29.85 -1.13
C GLU A 405 -4.02 30.19 -1.94
N ARG A 406 -3.86 30.61 -3.20
CA ARG A 406 -4.94 30.85 -4.15
C ARG A 406 -4.58 30.21 -5.49
N TRP A 407 -5.27 29.15 -5.87
CA TRP A 407 -4.98 28.37 -7.07
C TRP A 407 -5.06 29.19 -8.37
N ASN A 408 -6.06 30.06 -8.48
CA ASN A 408 -6.27 30.92 -9.67
C ASN A 408 -5.35 32.16 -9.71
N ASP A 409 -4.44 32.30 -8.74
CA ASP A 409 -3.45 33.37 -8.69
C ASP A 409 -2.05 32.74 -8.57
N PRO A 410 -1.33 32.54 -9.68
CA PRO A 410 0.02 31.96 -9.67
C PRO A 410 1.02 32.72 -8.81
N SER A 411 0.78 34.02 -8.57
CA SER A 411 1.63 34.88 -7.74
C SER A 411 1.35 34.75 -6.23
N SER A 412 0.28 34.04 -5.85
CA SER A 412 -0.04 33.77 -4.45
C SER A 412 1.06 32.95 -3.78
N LYS A 413 1.07 32.93 -2.44
CA LYS A 413 2.09 32.18 -1.70
C LYS A 413 2.00 30.69 -2.01
N THR A 414 3.15 30.04 -2.13
CA THR A 414 3.24 28.58 -2.02
C THR A 414 3.27 28.24 -0.54
N LEU A 415 2.38 27.34 -0.09
CA LEU A 415 2.24 26.96 1.32
C LEU A 415 2.79 25.56 1.59
N ALA A 416 2.69 24.65 0.63
CA ALA A 416 3.16 23.27 0.75
C ALA A 416 3.64 22.74 -0.62
N THR A 417 4.22 21.55 -0.61
CA THR A 417 4.60 20.80 -1.81
C THR A 417 3.81 19.50 -1.89
N GLU A 418 3.24 19.19 -3.04
CA GLU A 418 2.66 17.88 -3.33
C GLU A 418 3.61 17.04 -4.20
N LEU A 419 3.84 15.81 -3.75
CA LEU A 419 4.61 14.79 -4.45
C LEU A 419 3.69 13.60 -4.74
N VAL A 420 3.36 13.39 -6.01
CA VAL A 420 2.48 12.33 -6.46
C VAL A 420 3.34 11.19 -7.01
N THR A 421 3.27 10.01 -6.40
CA THR A 421 3.95 8.84 -6.95
C THR A 421 3.16 8.29 -8.13
N THR A 422 3.90 7.82 -9.13
CA THR A 422 3.33 6.96 -10.16
C THR A 422 2.88 5.62 -9.55
N SER A 423 2.14 4.85 -10.35
CA SER A 423 1.71 3.50 -10.04
C SER A 423 2.87 2.48 -10.13
N ILE A 424 2.76 1.42 -9.31
CA ILE A 424 3.64 0.25 -9.40
C ILE A 424 3.46 -0.47 -10.75
N THR A 425 2.22 -0.67 -11.18
CA THR A 425 1.90 -1.34 -12.45
C THR A 425 0.65 -0.81 -13.15
N ALA A 426 -0.27 -0.15 -12.43
CA ALA A 426 -1.53 0.30 -13.01
C ALA A 426 -1.29 1.23 -14.22
N GLY A 427 -1.96 0.98 -15.36
CA GLY A 427 -1.73 1.69 -16.62
C GLY A 427 -0.70 1.07 -17.56
N GLY A 428 0.02 0.00 -17.16
CA GLY A 428 0.98 -0.70 -18.03
C GLY A 428 2.28 0.07 -18.25
N ASP A 429 2.98 -0.13 -19.37
CA ASP A 429 4.35 0.41 -19.58
C ASP A 429 4.45 1.95 -19.57
N GLY A 430 3.37 2.62 -19.97
CA GLY A 430 3.30 4.08 -20.01
C GLY A 430 4.30 4.75 -20.96
N SER A 431 4.65 5.98 -20.65
CA SER A 431 5.49 6.86 -21.49
C SER A 431 6.23 7.90 -20.64
N GLU A 432 7.27 8.54 -21.18
CA GLU A 432 7.92 9.64 -20.45
C GLU A 432 6.97 10.84 -20.28
N GLU A 433 6.23 11.15 -21.34
CA GLU A 433 5.24 12.23 -21.39
C GLU A 433 4.07 11.84 -22.30
N TYR A 434 3.03 12.67 -22.32
CA TYR A 434 1.99 12.66 -23.37
C TYR A 434 2.18 13.87 -24.30
N ALA A 435 1.55 13.84 -25.47
CA ALA A 435 1.62 14.96 -26.41
C ALA A 435 1.04 16.26 -25.81
N GLU A 436 0.09 16.12 -24.89
CA GLU A 436 -0.64 17.19 -24.21
C GLU A 436 0.08 17.73 -22.97
N THR A 437 1.10 17.03 -22.46
CA THR A 437 1.81 17.42 -21.22
C THR A 437 2.25 18.88 -21.22
N PRO A 438 2.86 19.45 -22.29
CA PRO A 438 3.26 20.86 -22.30
C PRO A 438 2.07 21.83 -22.20
N LEU A 439 0.88 21.44 -22.62
CA LEU A 439 -0.32 22.27 -22.51
C LEU A 439 -0.84 22.24 -21.08
N TRP A 440 -0.93 21.06 -20.46
CA TRP A 440 -1.35 20.93 -19.07
C TRP A 440 -0.47 21.69 -18.08
N LEU A 441 0.86 21.66 -18.28
CA LEU A 441 1.79 22.39 -17.43
C LEU A 441 1.70 23.92 -17.61
N ARG A 442 1.24 24.40 -18.78
CA ARG A 442 0.97 25.83 -18.99
C ARG A 442 -0.33 26.25 -18.33
N GLU A 443 -1.37 25.42 -18.42
CA GLU A 443 -2.65 25.64 -17.77
C GLU A 443 -2.52 25.62 -16.24
N ASN A 444 -1.65 24.76 -15.73
CA ASN A 444 -1.42 24.56 -14.30
C ASN A 444 0.02 24.96 -13.91
N PRO A 445 0.37 26.26 -13.87
CA PRO A 445 1.76 26.71 -13.71
C PRO A 445 2.40 26.36 -12.34
N HIS A 446 1.58 25.96 -11.36
CA HIS A 446 2.05 25.42 -10.07
C HIS A 446 2.47 23.95 -10.15
N VAL A 447 2.07 23.21 -11.19
CA VAL A 447 2.56 21.86 -11.47
C VAL A 447 3.92 21.98 -12.19
N LYS A 448 4.95 21.37 -11.60
CA LYS A 448 6.35 21.49 -12.05
C LYS A 448 6.87 20.22 -12.73
N TYR A 449 6.17 19.11 -12.59
CA TYR A 449 6.63 17.82 -13.08
C TYR A 449 5.48 16.91 -13.48
N PHE A 450 5.72 16.12 -14.52
CA PHE A 450 4.89 15.02 -14.97
C PHE A 450 5.80 13.89 -15.50
N ASN A 451 5.47 12.64 -15.18
CA ASN A 451 6.01 11.47 -15.88
C ASN A 451 5.05 10.29 -15.80
N ASN A 452 4.85 9.60 -16.93
CA ASN A 452 3.92 8.48 -17.04
C ASN A 452 4.63 7.12 -17.10
N ARG A 453 5.83 6.98 -16.55
CA ARG A 453 6.45 5.66 -16.32
C ARG A 453 5.98 5.09 -15.00
N ARG A 454 5.95 3.76 -14.90
CA ARG A 454 5.66 3.05 -13.63
C ARG A 454 6.87 3.09 -12.71
N GLY A 455 6.66 2.88 -11.42
CA GLY A 455 7.73 2.88 -10.44
C GLY A 455 7.27 3.30 -9.04
N TYR A 456 8.08 4.11 -8.38
CA TYR A 456 7.86 4.60 -7.01
C TYR A 456 8.60 5.91 -6.81
N THR A 457 8.37 6.57 -5.69
CA THR A 457 9.09 7.80 -5.34
C THR A 457 10.00 7.56 -4.16
N LEU A 458 11.28 7.88 -4.31
CA LEU A 458 12.29 7.80 -3.25
C LEU A 458 12.55 9.19 -2.70
N THR A 459 12.55 9.32 -1.38
CA THR A 459 12.75 10.60 -0.70
C THR A 459 13.82 10.48 0.36
N ARG A 460 14.51 11.60 0.62
CA ARG A 460 15.44 11.74 1.72
C ARG A 460 15.14 13.01 2.50
N PHE A 461 14.63 12.85 3.71
CA PHE A 461 14.41 13.95 4.65
C PHE A 461 15.65 14.18 5.50
N THR A 462 16.03 15.44 5.64
CA THR A 462 17.02 15.95 6.58
C THR A 462 16.47 17.20 7.27
N PRO A 463 17.13 17.73 8.32
CA PRO A 463 16.66 18.97 8.93
C PRO A 463 16.60 20.18 7.99
N ASP A 464 17.41 20.17 6.92
CA ASP A 464 17.64 21.31 6.05
C ASP A 464 16.93 21.18 4.71
N GLU A 465 16.65 19.95 4.25
CA GLU A 465 15.99 19.69 2.97
C GLU A 465 15.22 18.36 2.94
N LEU A 466 14.22 18.31 2.06
CA LEU A 466 13.63 17.11 1.49
C LEU A 466 14.09 16.98 0.04
N ARG A 467 14.87 15.95 -0.25
CA ARG A 467 15.18 15.53 -1.63
C ARG A 467 14.20 14.46 -2.09
N THR A 468 13.74 14.57 -3.33
CA THR A 468 12.82 13.63 -3.97
C THR A 468 13.39 13.16 -5.31
N ASP A 469 13.46 11.86 -5.50
CA ASP A 469 13.85 11.21 -6.75
C ASP A 469 12.65 10.38 -7.26
N PHE A 470 12.12 10.73 -8.43
CA PHE A 470 11.06 9.97 -9.08
C PHE A 470 11.69 8.77 -9.81
N ARG A 471 11.46 7.56 -9.31
CA ARG A 471 12.11 6.32 -9.78
C ARG A 471 11.19 5.65 -10.80
N GLY A 472 11.63 5.54 -12.04
CA GLY A 472 10.83 5.01 -13.15
C GLY A 472 11.44 3.80 -13.84
N LEU A 473 10.58 2.90 -14.31
CA LEU A 473 10.92 1.76 -15.17
C LEU A 473 10.41 2.00 -16.59
N ASP A 474 11.14 1.51 -17.59
CA ASP A 474 10.74 1.70 -18.99
C ASP A 474 9.61 0.75 -19.42
N TYR A 475 9.42 -0.34 -18.68
CA TYR A 475 8.35 -1.31 -18.90
C TYR A 475 8.06 -2.09 -17.61
N VAL A 476 6.82 -2.59 -17.51
CA VAL A 476 6.34 -3.53 -16.50
C VAL A 476 5.65 -4.75 -17.13
N THR A 477 5.37 -4.73 -18.43
CA THR A 477 4.80 -5.87 -19.16
C THR A 477 5.71 -7.10 -19.20
N MET A 478 6.99 -6.92 -18.89
CA MET A 478 7.99 -7.96 -18.70
C MET A 478 8.74 -7.75 -17.38
N PRO A 479 9.23 -8.82 -16.72
CA PRO A 479 10.03 -8.69 -15.52
C PRO A 479 11.41 -8.09 -15.83
N GLY A 480 12.03 -7.48 -14.82
CA GLY A 480 13.47 -7.19 -14.83
C GLY A 480 13.90 -5.84 -15.42
N SER A 481 12.96 -4.97 -15.78
CA SER A 481 13.26 -3.59 -16.19
C SER A 481 14.22 -2.91 -15.19
N PRO A 482 15.28 -2.22 -15.65
CA PRO A 482 16.12 -1.41 -14.78
C PRO A 482 15.32 -0.20 -14.28
N VAL A 483 15.65 0.28 -13.08
CA VAL A 483 15.12 1.55 -12.58
C VAL A 483 16.10 2.67 -12.92
N SER A 484 15.55 3.84 -13.26
CA SER A 484 16.31 5.08 -13.41
C SER A 484 15.60 6.21 -12.67
N THR A 485 16.35 7.21 -12.23
CA THR A 485 15.76 8.45 -11.71
C THR A 485 15.31 9.29 -12.91
N LYS A 486 14.00 9.51 -13.02
CA LYS A 486 13.37 10.26 -14.13
C LYS A 486 13.45 11.77 -13.90
N ALA A 487 13.39 12.21 -12.65
CA ALA A 487 13.69 13.58 -12.23
C ALA A 487 14.03 13.61 -10.74
N SER A 488 14.75 14.66 -10.34
CA SER A 488 15.11 14.94 -8.95
C SER A 488 14.71 16.36 -8.58
N PHE A 489 14.16 16.51 -7.37
CA PHE A 489 13.74 17.80 -6.83
C PHE A 489 14.16 17.95 -5.37
N VAL A 490 14.25 19.20 -4.93
CA VAL A 490 14.52 19.58 -3.54
C VAL A 490 13.46 20.57 -3.06
N VAL A 491 13.05 20.40 -1.81
CA VAL A 491 12.33 21.39 -1.00
C VAL A 491 13.23 21.73 0.19
N GLU A 492 13.64 22.98 0.32
CA GLU A 492 14.50 23.43 1.41
C GLU A 492 13.66 23.80 2.64
N ASP A 493 14.27 23.74 3.84
CA ASP A 493 13.61 24.17 5.07
C ASP A 493 13.09 25.62 4.96
N ARG A 494 11.79 25.78 5.21
CA ARG A 494 11.00 27.01 5.11
C ARG A 494 10.86 27.59 3.69
N VAL A 495 11.22 26.82 2.67
CA VAL A 495 11.04 27.19 1.27
C VAL A 495 10.17 26.11 0.60
N PRO A 496 8.82 26.25 0.64
CA PRO A 496 7.91 25.22 0.14
C PRO A 496 7.87 25.12 -1.40
N GLY A 497 8.79 25.77 -2.11
CA GLY A 497 8.92 25.66 -3.56
C GLY A 497 9.56 24.34 -3.96
N LEU A 498 9.20 23.83 -5.14
CA LEU A 498 9.77 22.59 -5.68
C LEU A 498 10.86 22.92 -6.70
N HIS A 499 12.13 22.66 -6.36
CA HIS A 499 13.28 23.04 -7.17
C HIS A 499 13.90 21.82 -7.87
N HIS A 500 13.96 21.84 -9.20
CA HIS A 500 14.64 20.79 -9.98
C HIS A 500 16.16 20.87 -9.78
N ILE A 501 16.83 19.72 -9.65
CA ILE A 501 18.30 19.62 -9.46
C ILE A 501 18.99 18.73 -10.48
#